data_AF-A0A023GEG8-F1
#
_entry.id   AF-A0A023GEG8-F1
#
_cell.length_a   1.000
_cell.length_b   1.000
_cell.length_c   1.000
_cell.angle_alpha   90.00
_cell.angle_beta   90.00
_cell.angle_gamma   90.00
#
_symmetry.space_group_name_H-M   'P 1'
#
loop_
_entity.id
_entity.type
_entity.pdbx_description
1 polymer ?
#
loop_
_entity_poly.entity_id
_entity_poly.type
_entity_poly.pdbx_seq_one_letter_code
_entity_poly.pdbx_strand_id
1 'polypeptide(L)'
;MIFSLLYTDEQAYRAFGFYNSKPIFIGLMLIFMYIFSPYNTLVDFLMTALSRHFEFQADAFARRMHRASYLRSALIKLNRDNLSFPVYDWIYSTWHHSHPPVLERVRALGKID
;
A
#
# COMPACT_ATOMS: atom_id res chain seq x y z
N MET A 1 -1.63 -11.92 -21.61
CA MET A 1 -2.45 -13.15 -21.76
C MET A 1 -3.87 -12.98 -21.24
N ILE A 2 -4.11 -12.57 -19.99
CA ILE A 2 -5.48 -12.47 -19.44
C ILE A 2 -6.36 -11.43 -20.16
N PHE A 3 -5.82 -10.23 -20.46
CA PHE A 3 -6.55 -9.23 -21.25
C PHE A 3 -7.00 -9.78 -22.61
N SER A 4 -6.12 -10.51 -23.30
CA SER A 4 -6.44 -11.13 -24.60
C SER A 4 -7.53 -12.20 -24.51
N LEU A 5 -7.71 -12.84 -23.35
CA LEU A 5 -8.76 -13.83 -23.13
C LEU A 5 -10.11 -13.18 -22.82
N LEU A 6 -10.11 -12.04 -22.13
CA LEU A 6 -11.32 -11.37 -21.64
C LEU A 6 -11.84 -10.28 -22.59
N TYR A 7 -10.98 -9.72 -23.44
CA TYR A 7 -11.36 -8.63 -24.35
C TYR A 7 -12.43 -9.04 -25.38
N THR A 8 -12.52 -10.34 -25.69
CA THR A 8 -13.49 -10.89 -26.65
C THR A 8 -14.88 -11.11 -26.05
N ASP A 9 -15.00 -11.16 -24.72
CA ASP A 9 -16.23 -11.49 -24.00
C ASP A 9 -17.30 -10.40 -24.19
N GLU A 10 -18.48 -10.79 -24.65
CA GLU A 10 -19.58 -9.84 -24.91
C GLU A 10 -20.31 -9.38 -23.66
N GLN A 11 -20.37 -10.23 -22.65
CA GLN A 11 -21.14 -9.96 -21.45
C GLN A 11 -20.49 -8.82 -20.66
N ALA A 12 -19.15 -8.77 -20.65
CA ALA A 12 -18.38 -7.69 -20.05
C ALA A 12 -18.74 -6.31 -20.64
N TYR A 13 -18.94 -6.18 -21.95
CA TYR A 13 -19.32 -4.89 -22.58
C TYR A 13 -20.79 -4.57 -22.36
N ARG A 14 -21.67 -5.57 -22.47
CA ARG A 14 -23.12 -5.39 -22.29
C ARG A 14 -23.46 -4.96 -20.87
N ALA A 15 -22.76 -5.48 -19.86
CA ALA A 15 -22.93 -5.08 -18.46
C ALA A 15 -22.70 -3.58 -18.23
N PHE A 16 -21.91 -2.93 -19.10
CA PHE A 16 -21.61 -1.50 -19.05
C PHE A 16 -22.29 -0.70 -20.19
N GLY A 17 -23.31 -1.27 -20.83
CA GLY A 17 -24.17 -0.58 -21.82
C GLY A 17 -23.66 -0.58 -23.26
N PHE A 18 -22.61 -1.35 -23.57
CA PHE A 18 -22.05 -1.48 -24.93
C PHE A 18 -22.61 -2.74 -25.61
N TYR A 19 -23.68 -2.56 -26.41
CA TYR A 19 -24.38 -3.68 -27.07
C TYR A 19 -23.91 -3.95 -28.51
N ASN A 20 -23.58 -2.90 -29.26
CA ASN A 20 -23.32 -2.99 -30.71
C ASN A 20 -21.85 -2.70 -31.09
N SER A 21 -21.02 -2.33 -30.11
CA SER A 21 -19.62 -1.98 -30.33
C SER A 21 -18.76 -2.49 -29.18
N LYS A 22 -17.51 -2.83 -29.49
CA LYS A 22 -16.48 -3.22 -28.50
C LYS A 22 -15.27 -2.32 -28.68
N PRO A 23 -15.29 -1.08 -28.16
CA PRO A 23 -14.14 -0.19 -28.28
C PRO A 23 -12.97 -0.74 -27.45
N ILE A 24 -11.79 -0.84 -28.06
CA ILE A 24 -10.59 -1.42 -27.41
C ILE A 24 -10.27 -0.74 -26.08
N PHE A 25 -10.33 0.60 -26.07
CA PHE A 25 -10.05 1.40 -24.89
C PHE A 25 -11.02 1.14 -23.73
N ILE A 26 -12.31 0.95 -24.04
CA ILE A 26 -13.32 0.62 -23.04
C ILE A 26 -13.05 -0.78 -22.49
N GLY A 27 -12.73 -1.74 -23.34
CA GLY A 27 -12.34 -3.09 -22.93
C GLY A 27 -11.17 -3.10 -21.94
N LEU A 28 -10.13 -2.31 -22.23
CA LEU A 28 -8.98 -2.13 -21.34
C LEU A 28 -9.42 -1.59 -19.98
N MET A 29 -10.21 -0.52 -19.96
CA MET A 29 -10.69 0.11 -18.73
C MET A 29 -11.54 -0.87 -17.90
N LEU A 30 -12.49 -1.56 -18.53
CA LEU A 30 -13.38 -2.51 -17.87
C LEU A 30 -12.61 -3.66 -17.21
N ILE A 31 -11.67 -4.24 -17.96
CA ILE A 31 -10.89 -5.38 -17.47
C ILE A 31 -9.96 -4.95 -16.35
N PHE A 32 -9.15 -3.91 -16.54
CA PHE A 32 -8.12 -3.55 -15.56
C PHE A 32 -8.66 -2.83 -14.32
N MET A 33 -9.72 -2.03 -14.45
CA MET A 33 -10.26 -1.28 -13.30
C MET A 33 -11.30 -2.07 -12.52
N TYR A 34 -12.16 -2.84 -13.19
CA TYR A 34 -13.28 -3.50 -12.52
C TYR A 34 -13.06 -5.00 -12.34
N ILE A 35 -12.78 -5.74 -13.43
CA ILE A 35 -12.60 -7.20 -13.34
C ILE A 35 -11.38 -7.54 -12.47
N PHE A 36 -10.31 -6.77 -12.60
CA PHE A 36 -9.08 -6.95 -11.82
C PHE A 36 -9.12 -6.28 -10.45
N SER A 37 -10.17 -5.54 -10.10
CA SER A 37 -10.29 -4.84 -8.81
C SER A 37 -9.99 -5.71 -7.58
N PRO A 38 -10.59 -6.91 -7.40
CA PRO A 38 -10.30 -7.74 -6.23
C PRO A 38 -8.87 -8.28 -6.24
N TYR A 39 -8.33 -8.61 -7.41
CA TYR A 39 -6.92 -9.02 -7.56
C TYR A 39 -5.98 -7.89 -7.15
N ASN A 40 -6.20 -6.69 -7.67
CA ASN A 40 -5.39 -5.51 -7.34
C ASN A 40 -5.46 -5.21 -5.84
N THR A 41 -6.66 -5.28 -5.25
CA THR A 41 -6.85 -5.05 -3.80
C THR A 41 -6.02 -6.02 -2.95
N LEU A 42 -5.97 -7.30 -3.33
CA LEU A 42 -5.14 -8.29 -2.63
C LEU A 42 -3.64 -8.02 -2.82
N VAL A 43 -3.21 -7.70 -4.03
CA VAL A 43 -1.82 -7.34 -4.32
C VAL A 43 -1.40 -6.09 -3.55
N ASP A 44 -2.24 -5.06 -3.51
CA ASP A 44 -1.99 -3.81 -2.79
C ASP A 44 -1.85 -4.05 -1.28
N PHE A 45 -2.68 -4.93 -0.71
CA PHE A 45 -2.55 -5.34 0.68
C PHE A 45 -1.22 -6.06 0.96
N LEU A 46 -0.84 -7.01 0.10
CA LEU A 46 0.43 -7.73 0.23
C LEU A 46 1.64 -6.79 0.09
N MET A 47 1.57 -5.85 -0.86
CA MET A 47 2.60 -4.82 -1.04
C MET A 47 2.69 -3.91 0.17
N THR A 48 1.56 -3.49 0.75
CA THR A 48 1.51 -2.70 1.98
C THR A 48 2.18 -3.43 3.14
N ALA A 49 1.90 -4.73 3.32
CA ALA A 49 2.54 -5.56 4.33
C ALA A 49 4.06 -5.69 4.10
N LEU A 50 4.48 -5.87 2.85
CA LEU A 50 5.89 -5.95 2.47
C LEU A 50 6.63 -4.63 2.72
N SER A 51 6.03 -3.49 2.37
CA SER A 51 6.57 -2.16 2.64
C SER A 51 6.77 -1.94 4.14
N ARG A 52 5.79 -2.32 4.97
CA ARG A 52 5.93 -2.26 6.44
C ARG A 52 7.10 -3.09 6.93
N HIS A 53 7.32 -4.27 6.36
CA HIS A 53 8.46 -5.12 6.71
C HIS A 53 9.80 -4.46 6.36
N PHE A 54 9.90 -3.82 5.19
CA PHE A 54 11.12 -3.11 4.78
C PHE A 54 11.43 -1.89 5.66
N GLU A 55 10.42 -1.16 6.14
CA GLU A 55 10.63 -0.08 7.11
C GLU A 55 11.29 -0.58 8.40
N PHE A 56 10.83 -1.71 8.95
CA PHE A 56 11.46 -2.30 10.14
C PHE A 56 12.88 -2.83 9.87
N GLN A 57 13.14 -3.35 8.68
CA GLN A 57 14.50 -3.74 8.27
C GLN A 57 15.42 -2.52 8.18
N ALA A 58 14.93 -1.40 7.62
CA ALA A 58 15.67 -0.14 7.54
C ALA A 58 15.94 0.46 8.94
N ASP A 59 14.95 0.44 9.83
CA ASP A 59 15.12 0.87 11.23
C ASP A 59 16.16 0.00 11.96
N ALA A 60 16.14 -1.32 11.71
CA ALA A 60 17.13 -2.24 12.27
C ALA A 60 18.54 -2.00 11.69
N PHE A 61 18.65 -1.64 10.41
CA PHE A 61 19.90 -1.25 9.78
C PHE A 61 20.47 0.04 10.39
N ALA A 62 19.63 1.06 10.59
CA ALA A 62 20.04 2.30 11.27
C ALA A 62 20.51 2.06 12.71
N ARG A 63 19.90 1.10 13.42
CA ARG A 63 20.35 0.65 14.73
C ARG A 63 21.74 0.01 14.68
N ARG A 64 21.99 -0.87 13.70
CA ARG A 64 23.31 -1.50 13.49
C ARG A 64 24.40 -0.47 13.17
N MET A 65 24.05 0.65 12.54
CA MET A 65 24.97 1.77 12.29
C MET A 65 25.13 2.75 13.46
N HIS A 66 24.63 2.43 14.66
CA HIS A 66 24.64 3.32 15.83
C HIS A 66 23.95 4.68 15.59
N ARG A 67 22.95 4.74 14.69
CA ARG A 67 22.17 5.95 14.38
C ARG A 67 20.74 5.92 14.91
N ALA A 68 20.39 4.96 15.76
CA ALA A 68 19.04 4.78 16.28
C ALA A 68 18.49 6.02 17.02
N SER A 69 19.32 6.69 17.82
CA SER A 69 18.93 7.91 18.57
C SER A 69 18.59 9.08 17.64
N TYR A 70 19.41 9.30 16.61
CA TYR A 70 19.16 10.32 15.58
C TYR A 70 17.90 10.01 14.78
N LEU A 71 17.71 8.75 14.36
CA LEU A 71 16.53 8.34 13.61
C LEU A 71 15.25 8.51 14.43
N ARG A 72 15.26 8.13 15.71
CA ARG A 72 14.14 8.34 16.63
C ARG A 72 13.75 9.81 16.74
N SER A 73 14.74 10.69 16.97
CA SER A 73 14.50 12.13 17.06
C SER A 73 13.98 12.70 15.73
N ALA A 74 14.51 12.24 14.60
CA ALA A 74 14.04 12.63 13.27
C ALA A 74 12.58 12.21 13.02
N LEU A 75 12.20 10.99 13.38
CA LEU A 75 10.82 10.49 13.24
C LEU A 75 9.82 11.31 14.07
N ILE A 76 10.16 11.63 15.32
CA ILE A 76 9.30 12.45 16.20
C ILE A 76 9.18 13.87 15.64
N LYS A 77 10.30 14.46 15.20
CA LYS A 77 10.30 15.80 14.60
C LYS A 77 9.45 15.84 13.33
N LEU A 78 9.64 14.89 12.42
CA LEU A 78 8.90 14.81 11.16
C LEU A 78 7.40 14.59 11.39
N ASN A 79 7.03 13.74 12.36
CA ASN A 79 5.63 13.53 12.74
C ASN A 79 4.97 14.81 13.28
N ARG A 80 5.70 15.57 14.12
CA ARG A 80 5.26 16.87 14.62
C ARG A 80 5.10 17.89 13.50
N ASP A 81 6.10 18.01 12.63
CA ASP A 81 6.12 18.97 11.53
C ASP A 81 4.99 18.68 10.53
N ASN A 82 4.65 17.40 10.32
CA ASN A 82 3.53 16.97 9.47
C ASN A 82 2.17 16.94 10.21
N LEU A 83 2.09 17.37 11.47
CA LEU A 83 0.89 17.34 12.32
C LEU A 83 0.17 15.97 12.29
N SER A 84 0.92 14.89 12.13
CA SER A 84 0.39 13.56 11.90
C SER A 84 -0.02 12.92 13.22
N PHE A 85 -1.26 12.46 13.32
CA PHE A 85 -1.77 11.86 14.56
C PHE A 85 -1.02 10.53 14.86
N PRO A 86 -0.45 10.32 16.06
CA PRO A 86 0.45 9.19 16.29
C PRO A 86 -0.24 7.86 16.60
N VAL A 87 -1.56 7.87 16.85
CA VAL A 87 -2.34 6.70 17.27
C VAL A 87 -3.35 6.34 16.18
N TYR A 88 -3.27 5.11 15.67
CA TYR A 88 -4.21 4.61 14.67
C TYR A 88 -4.82 3.29 15.14
N ASP A 89 -6.01 2.99 14.64
CA ASP A 89 -6.58 1.66 14.78
C ASP A 89 -5.70 0.62 14.04
N TRP A 90 -5.61 -0.58 14.63
CA TRP A 90 -4.70 -1.63 14.16
C TRP A 90 -5.15 -2.24 12.83
N ILE A 91 -6.47 -2.33 12.58
CA ILE A 91 -7.02 -2.80 11.29
C ILE A 91 -6.76 -1.75 10.24
N TYR A 92 -7.13 -0.51 10.53
CA TYR A 92 -6.99 0.60 9.59
C TYR A 92 -5.52 0.79 9.17
N SER A 93 -4.60 0.82 10.14
CA SER A 93 -3.17 0.96 9.87
C SER A 93 -2.59 -0.21 9.10
N THR A 94 -3.05 -1.44 9.35
CA THR A 94 -2.56 -2.62 8.63
C THR A 94 -3.03 -2.65 7.18
N TRP A 95 -4.21 -2.12 6.90
CA TRP A 95 -4.77 -2.12 5.56
C TRP A 95 -4.31 -0.92 4.71
N HIS A 96 -4.25 0.27 5.30
CA HIS A 96 -4.06 1.52 4.54
C HIS A 96 -2.65 2.12 4.63
N HIS A 97 -1.87 1.79 5.66
CA HIS A 97 -0.58 2.46 5.87
C HIS A 97 0.58 1.60 5.36
N SER A 98 1.22 2.06 4.29
CA SER A 98 2.49 1.50 3.79
C SER A 98 3.62 1.61 4.81
N HIS A 99 3.57 2.63 5.68
CA HIS A 99 4.52 2.82 6.76
C HIS A 99 3.87 2.47 8.11
N PRO A 100 4.55 1.70 8.99
CA PRO A 100 4.07 1.45 10.33
C PRO A 100 3.90 2.77 11.12
N PRO A 101 2.91 2.86 12.03
CA PRO A 101 2.75 4.01 12.92
C PRO A 101 4.05 4.39 13.62
N VAL A 102 4.28 5.70 13.80
CA VAL A 102 5.52 6.23 14.38
C VAL A 102 5.81 5.63 15.76
N LEU A 103 4.78 5.36 16.56
CA LEU A 103 4.91 4.71 17.85
C LEU A 103 5.47 3.28 17.75
N GLU A 104 5.10 2.50 16.72
CA GLU A 104 5.64 1.16 16.48
C GLU A 104 7.13 1.22 16.12
N ARG A 105 7.49 2.16 15.23
CA ARG A 105 8.88 2.36 14.79
C ARG A 105 9.79 2.82 15.92
N VAL A 106 9.35 3.81 16.70
CA VAL A 106 10.10 4.30 17.87
C VAL A 106 10.26 3.19 18.91
N ARG A 107 9.25 2.33 19.11
CA ARG A 107 9.36 1.16 19.98
C ARG A 107 10.36 0.13 19.45
N ALA A 108 10.35 -0.13 18.14
CA ALA A 108 11.30 -1.03 17.49
C ALA A 108 12.76 -0.52 17.60
N LEU A 109 12.97 0.79 17.62
CA LEU A 109 14.31 1.36 17.81
C LEU A 109 14.85 1.24 19.25
N GLY A 110 14.00 0.96 20.24
CA GLY A 110 14.39 0.70 21.63
C GLY A 110 14.57 1.96 22.49
N LYS A 111 14.98 1.75 23.76
CA LYS A 111 15.40 2.85 24.65
C LYS A 111 16.78 3.34 24.23
N ILE A 112 17.01 4.63 24.41
CA ILE A 112 18.32 5.24 24.25
C ILE A 112 19.04 4.90 25.55
N ASP A 113 20.08 4.08 25.47
CA ASP A 113 21.04 3.91 26.57
C ASP A 113 21.92 5.17 26.66
#